data_AF-A0AAU8MWE0-F1
#
_entry.id   AF-A0AAU8MWE0-F1
#
_cell.length_a   1.000
_cell.length_b   1.000
_cell.length_c   1.000
_cell.angle_alpha   90.00
_cell.angle_beta   90.00
_cell.angle_gamma   90.00
#
_symmetry.space_group_name_H-M   'P 1'
#
loop_
_entity.id
_entity.type
_entity.pdbx_description
1 polymer ?
#
loop_
_entity_poly.entity_id
_entity_poly.type
_entity_poly.pdbx_seq_one_letter_code
_entity_poly.pdbx_strand_id
1 'polypeptide(L)'
;MNQPSPVELGICLSRYECRLRTRREPAVYNDQSSFAIIEEVRERDEWGNPGRLVRRKLLSIEGLFGPTWAEHHRSKHSGWRLELGPRRGQLRWADEST
;
A
#
# COMPACT_ATOMS: atom_id res chain seq x y z
N MET A 1 22.19 11.15 17.39
CA MET A 1 22.01 10.89 15.94
C MET A 1 20.57 11.23 15.62
N ASN A 2 20.31 12.25 14.79
CA ASN A 2 18.95 12.55 14.32
C ASN A 2 18.58 11.55 13.24
N GLN A 3 17.47 10.83 13.40
CA GLN A 3 16.94 9.97 12.35
C GLN A 3 16.34 10.87 11.24
N PRO A 4 16.57 10.54 9.95
CA PRO A 4 15.98 11.29 8.85
C PRO A 4 14.46 11.19 8.88
N SER A 5 13.80 12.30 8.58
CA SER A 5 12.33 12.38 8.47
C SER A 5 11.82 11.53 7.30
N PRO A 6 10.57 11.04 7.37
CA PRO A 6 9.92 10.35 6.24
C PRO A 6 9.97 11.11 4.92
N VAL A 7 9.90 12.46 4.95
CA VAL A 7 10.01 13.33 3.76
C VAL A 7 11.42 13.27 3.15
N GLU A 8 12.47 13.25 3.98
CA GLU A 8 13.86 13.08 3.51
C GLU A 8 14.08 11.69 2.92
N LEU A 9 13.37 10.69 3.43
CA LEU A 9 13.38 9.32 2.90
C LEU A 9 12.46 9.13 1.67
N GLY A 10 11.75 10.18 1.24
CA GLY A 10 10.83 10.12 0.11
C GLY A 10 9.63 9.20 0.37
N ILE A 11 9.11 9.17 1.60
CA ILE A 11 8.01 8.30 1.99
C ILE A 11 6.68 9.02 1.81
N CYS A 12 5.72 8.36 1.18
CA CYS A 12 4.30 8.72 1.14
C CYS A 12 3.48 7.62 1.80
N LEU A 13 2.37 7.99 2.46
CA LEU A 13 1.33 7.04 2.85
C LEU A 13 0.18 7.15 1.85
N SER A 14 -0.20 6.03 1.27
CA SER A 14 -1.28 5.96 0.28
C SER A 14 -2.31 4.91 0.66
N ARG A 15 -3.57 5.25 0.43
CA ARG A 15 -4.72 4.36 0.65
C ARG A 15 -5.23 3.87 -0.69
N TYR A 16 -5.26 2.56 -0.88
CA TYR A 16 -5.70 1.92 -2.13
C TYR A 16 -6.93 1.07 -1.87
N GLU A 17 -7.89 1.07 -2.80
CA GLU A 17 -8.85 -0.04 -2.84
C GLU A 17 -8.10 -1.35 -3.04
N CYS A 18 -8.59 -2.44 -2.44
CA CYS A 18 -7.98 -3.73 -2.60
C CYS A 18 -9.00 -4.87 -2.54
N ARG A 19 -8.65 -5.97 -3.21
CA ARG A 19 -9.38 -7.24 -3.17
C ARG A 19 -8.39 -8.38 -2.99
N LEU A 20 -8.84 -9.46 -2.36
CA LEU A 20 -8.06 -10.69 -2.22
C LEU A 20 -8.48 -11.68 -3.30
N ARG A 21 -7.52 -12.25 -4.03
CA ARG A 21 -7.78 -13.28 -5.05
C ARG A 21 -6.87 -14.47 -4.94
N THR A 22 -7.31 -15.63 -5.42
CA THR A 22 -6.45 -16.82 -5.51
C THR A 22 -5.36 -16.61 -6.57
N ARG A 23 -4.22 -17.27 -6.38
CA ARG A 23 -3.13 -17.37 -7.37
C ARG A 23 -3.38 -18.43 -8.44
N ARG A 24 -4.40 -19.26 -8.26
CA ARG A 24 -4.82 -20.28 -9.23
C ARG A 24 -5.46 -19.61 -10.45
N GLU A 25 -5.47 -20.33 -11.56
CA GLU A 25 -6.17 -19.95 -12.79
C GLU A 25 -7.39 -20.87 -12.98
N PRO A 26 -8.62 -20.33 -13.15
CA PRO A 26 -8.96 -18.91 -13.09
C PRO A 26 -8.87 -18.35 -11.66
N ALA A 27 -8.55 -17.05 -11.54
CA ALA A 27 -8.51 -16.39 -10.25
C ALA A 27 -9.92 -16.23 -9.65
N VAL A 28 -10.11 -16.66 -8.42
CA VAL A 28 -11.33 -16.45 -7.64
C VAL A 28 -11.10 -15.29 -6.69
N TYR A 29 -11.99 -14.30 -6.73
CA TYR A 29 -11.97 -13.16 -5.84
C TYR A 29 -12.81 -13.45 -4.60
N ASN A 30 -12.37 -12.92 -3.46
CA ASN A 30 -13.26 -12.75 -2.32
C ASN A 30 -14.39 -11.79 -2.71
N ASP A 31 -15.59 -12.01 -2.17
CA ASP A 31 -16.81 -11.24 -2.43
C ASP A 31 -16.77 -9.81 -1.86
N GLN A 32 -15.72 -9.47 -1.10
CA GLN A 32 -15.55 -8.19 -0.44
C GLN A 32 -14.45 -7.33 -1.08
N SER A 33 -14.55 -6.02 -0.85
CA SER A 33 -13.46 -5.06 -1.10
C SER A 33 -13.09 -4.35 0.20
N SER A 34 -11.81 -4.03 0.37
CA SER A 34 -11.32 -3.24 1.49
C SER A 34 -10.31 -2.18 1.03
N PHE A 35 -9.62 -1.54 1.96
CA PHE A 35 -8.58 -0.56 1.69
C PHE A 35 -7.23 -1.00 2.27
N ALA A 36 -6.18 -0.96 1.44
CA ALA A 36 -4.81 -1.21 1.85
C ALA A 36 -4.08 0.10 2.13
N ILE A 37 -3.43 0.19 3.29
CA ILE A 37 -2.51 1.27 3.63
C ILE A 37 -1.11 0.86 3.18
N ILE A 38 -0.58 1.61 2.22
CA ILE A 38 0.69 1.36 1.55
C ILE A 38 1.66 2.49 1.87
N GLU A 39 2.84 2.12 2.38
CA GLU A 39 4.01 2.98 2.36
C GLU A 39 4.58 2.96 0.94
N GLU A 40 4.62 4.11 0.29
CA GLU A 40 5.28 4.30 -0.99
C GLU A 40 6.60 5.06 -0.79
N VAL A 41 7.72 4.50 -1.24
CA VAL A 41 8.95 5.27 -1.40
C VAL A 41 8.94 5.84 -2.82
N ARG A 42 9.12 7.15 -2.95
CA ARG A 42 9.08 7.89 -4.20
C ARG A 42 10.27 8.84 -4.32
N GLU A 43 10.76 9.00 -5.54
CA GLU A 43 11.68 10.07 -5.91
C GLU A 43 10.91 11.40 -6.00
N ARG A 44 11.57 12.50 -5.66
CA ARG A 44 11.02 13.84 -5.84
C ARG A 44 10.97 14.20 -7.33
N ASP A 45 9.93 14.90 -7.75
CA ASP A 45 9.91 15.54 -9.07
C ASP A 45 10.69 16.88 -9.06
N GLU A 46 10.69 17.58 -10.20
CA GLU A 46 11.38 18.86 -10.36
C GLU A 46 10.85 19.99 -9.45
N TRP A 47 9.66 19.83 -8.88
CA TRP A 47 9.06 20.76 -7.92
C TRP A 47 9.12 20.28 -6.47
N GLY A 48 9.78 19.15 -6.20
CA GLY A 48 9.87 18.56 -4.87
C GLY A 48 8.65 17.75 -4.43
N ASN A 49 7.66 17.55 -5.31
CA ASN A 49 6.47 16.75 -5.01
C ASN A 49 6.73 15.24 -5.20
N PRO A 50 5.84 14.37 -4.69
CA PRO A 50 5.92 12.93 -4.88
C PRO A 50 5.89 12.48 -6.36
N GLY A 51 7.06 12.28 -6.97
CA GLY A 51 7.24 11.98 -8.38
C GLY A 51 7.20 10.49 -8.72
N ARG A 52 8.35 9.90 -9.04
CA ARG A 52 8.44 8.51 -9.51
C ARG A 52 8.31 7.52 -8.36
N LEU A 53 7.48 6.49 -8.52
CA LEU A 53 7.37 5.39 -7.56
C LEU A 53 8.59 4.47 -7.61
N VAL A 54 9.24 4.27 -6.47
CA VAL A 54 10.40 3.38 -6.31
C VAL A 54 9.99 2.06 -5.68
N ARG A 55 9.24 2.12 -4.57
CA ARG A 55 8.88 0.93 -3.79
C ARG A 55 7.50 1.07 -3.18
N ARG A 56 6.83 -0.06 -3.00
CA ARG A 56 5.63 -0.19 -2.16
C ARG A 56 5.85 -1.20 -1.05
N LYS A 57 5.27 -0.93 0.11
CA LYS A 57 5.21 -1.86 1.24
C LYS A 57 3.82 -1.79 1.88
N LEU A 58 3.17 -2.95 2.02
CA LEU A 58 1.89 -3.05 2.72
C LEU A 58 2.11 -2.86 4.23
N LEU A 59 1.47 -1.85 4.81
CA LEU A 59 1.46 -1.62 6.25
C LEU A 59 0.29 -2.38 6.89
N SER A 60 -0.93 -2.10 6.44
CA SER A 60 -2.16 -2.71 6.96
C SER A 60 -3.25 -2.77 5.90
N ILE A 61 -4.31 -3.51 6.21
CA ILE A 61 -5.56 -3.50 5.47
C ILE A 61 -6.64 -3.12 6.47
N GLU A 62 -7.54 -2.22 6.08
CA GLU A 62 -8.64 -1.75 6.91
C GLU A 62 -9.76 -2.81 7.02
N GLY A 63 -10.66 -2.59 7.97
CA GLY A 63 -11.83 -3.44 8.17
C GLY A 63 -11.57 -4.72 8.97
N LEU A 64 -12.65 -5.43 9.28
CA LEU A 64 -12.65 -6.57 10.19
C LEU A 64 -11.72 -7.71 9.74
N PHE A 65 -11.67 -7.98 8.44
CA PHE A 65 -10.84 -9.04 7.85
C PHE A 65 -9.44 -8.57 7.43
N GLY A 66 -9.12 -7.30 7.65
CA GLY A 66 -7.86 -6.69 7.24
C GLY A 66 -6.61 -7.42 7.73
N PRO A 67 -6.50 -7.79 9.04
CA PRO A 67 -5.37 -8.55 9.55
C PRO A 67 -5.14 -9.88 8.82
N THR A 68 -6.22 -10.65 8.59
CA THR A 68 -6.17 -11.94 7.88
C THR A 68 -5.74 -11.77 6.42
N TRP A 69 -6.24 -10.75 5.72
CA TRP A 69 -5.84 -10.47 4.34
C TRP A 69 -4.37 -10.05 4.25
N ALA A 70 -3.89 -9.27 5.21
CA ALA A 70 -2.50 -8.85 5.26
C ALA A 70 -1.57 -10.04 5.55
N GLU A 71 -1.99 -10.97 6.41
CA GLU A 71 -1.30 -12.24 6.64
C GLU A 71 -1.24 -13.10 5.37
N HIS A 72 -2.38 -13.28 4.68
CA HIS A 72 -2.41 -14.00 3.41
C HIS A 72 -1.50 -13.37 2.35
N HIS A 73 -1.44 -12.04 2.27
CA HIS A 73 -0.54 -11.34 1.36
C HIS A 73 0.94 -11.59 1.68
N ARG A 74 1.31 -11.58 2.98
CA ARG A 74 2.70 -11.77 3.43
C ARG A 74 3.16 -13.23 3.36
N SER A 75 2.23 -14.18 3.51
CA SER A 75 2.55 -15.60 3.46
C SER A 75 2.87 -16.05 2.04
N LYS A 76 4.07 -16.64 1.85
CA LYS A 76 4.52 -17.18 0.56
C LYS A 76 3.67 -18.36 0.06
N HIS A 77 3.02 -19.07 0.99
CA HIS A 77 2.28 -20.32 0.73
C HIS A 77 0.76 -20.18 0.80
N SER A 78 0.21 -18.97 1.01
CA SER A 78 -1.23 -18.78 1.20
C SER A 78 -2.07 -19.17 -0.02
N GLY A 79 -1.47 -19.22 -1.22
CA GLY A 79 -2.24 -19.37 -2.47
C GLY A 79 -3.10 -18.15 -2.79
N TRP A 80 -3.02 -17.08 -2.00
CA TRP A 80 -3.75 -15.82 -2.18
C TRP A 80 -2.80 -14.69 -2.59
N ARG A 81 -3.37 -13.65 -3.21
CA ARG A 81 -2.67 -12.43 -3.59
C ARG A 81 -3.60 -11.24 -3.39
N LEU A 82 -3.05 -10.19 -2.82
CA LEU A 82 -3.72 -8.90 -2.75
C LEU A 82 -3.58 -8.20 -4.10
N GLU A 83 -4.70 -7.74 -4.64
CA GLU A 83 -4.77 -6.91 -5.82
C GLU A 83 -5.12 -5.48 -5.39
N LEU A 84 -4.30 -4.52 -5.79
CA LEU A 84 -4.54 -3.10 -5.54
C LEU A 84 -5.35 -2.52 -6.70
N GLY A 85 -6.47 -1.89 -6.37
CA GLY A 85 -7.27 -1.08 -7.27
C GLY A 85 -6.81 0.38 -7.28
N PRO A 86 -7.73 1.33 -7.54
CA PRO A 86 -7.42 2.76 -7.56
C PRO A 86 -6.95 3.29 -6.20
N ARG A 87 -6.06 4.30 -6.23
CA ARG A 87 -5.72 5.09 -5.03
C ARG A 87 -6.93 5.95 -4.64
N ARG A 88 -7.20 6.06 -3.34
CA ARG A 88 -8.16 7.01 -2.77
C ARG A 88 -7.42 8.09 -1.99
N GLY A 89 -7.79 9.34 -2.23
CA GLY A 89 -7.16 10.51 -1.61
C GLY A 89 -5.99 11.08 -2.41
N GLN A 90 -5.43 12.17 -1.89
CA GLN A 90 -4.29 12.85 -2.48
C GLN A 90 -2.98 12.14 -2.13
N LEU A 91 -2.00 12.26 -3.01
CA LEU A 91 -0.64 11.78 -2.73
C LEU A 91 0.17 12.92 -2.11
N ARG A 92 0.66 12.70 -0.90
CA ARG A 92 1.47 13.66 -0.14
C ARG A 92 2.60 12.94 0.59
N TRP A 93 3.65 13.66 0.95
CA TRP A 93 4.73 13.11 1.77
C TRP A 93 4.23 12.77 3.18
N ALA A 94 4.78 11.72 3.77
CA ALA A 94 4.39 11.17 5.06
C ALA A 94 5.00 11.97 6.23
N ASP A 95 4.94 13.30 6.18
CA ASP A 95 5.25 14.17 7.32
C ASP A 95 4.71 15.59 7.14
N GLU A 96 3.84 15.82 6.13
CA GLU A 96 2.97 17.00 6.12
C GLU A 96 1.84 16.78 7.14
N SER A 97 2.23 16.66 8.41
CA SER A 97 1.34 16.82 9.55
C SER A 97 0.81 18.25 9.46
N THR A 98 -0.47 18.36 9.13
CA THR A 98 -1.26 19.54 9.55
C THR A 98 -1.45 19.44 11.06
#